data_AF-A0A067CFN2-F1
#
_entry.id   AF-A0A067CFN2-F1
#
_cell.length_a   1.000
_cell.length_b   1.000
_cell.length_c   1.000
_cell.angle_alpha   90.00
_cell.angle_beta   90.00
_cell.angle_gamma   90.00
#
_symmetry.space_group_name_H-M   'P 1'
#
loop_
_entity.id
_entity.type
_entity.pdbx_description
1 polymer ?
#
loop_
_entity_poly.entity_id
_entity_poly.type
_entity_poly.pdbx_seq_one_letter_code
_entity_poly.pdbx_strand_id
1 'polypeptide(L)'
;MSPPVRIDFLSHCSDGDFFSTRAPKAKFRTALREFRDLLSDESSTGFDLFRSKMETAVHLVVNDAVGGNVPTFDVALNVLDSLSRHFQAVRDETAKAYLRTIRWGITGFQVFKSMDATSRLGGNLNHNHATIANCVKDHWSVIAYVQMEMIVCCLEWLHGALVAWNATQEDARASRASASEQSSVADPTERPSTPNVPTEPPTPQYTIDPSTHNITAPPTASSGLPRAPPPSTSTLEQMLSSLSTGPLPLPSGQTSFSGGPTSTVGRSSPSTSRIVSSPSTSRIVSSIESPFDEASRLSAARDGQAAYPPTFNAPSPFRMSSPLLSKLATDVLKELRTRSCLGMKPRHYAKCKRENWCTSASCSYGHTKEELKIIGIARAIARGGMWKTSVCDKSPKCPYGIGCDYLHDDDKRETIHAIKSHASQLVDHTYVTDGQLYIEFYNGETVTIAT
;
A
#
# COMPACT_ATOMS: atom_id res chain seq x y z
N MET A 1 -5.19 18.17 23.66
CA MET A 1 -4.98 16.82 23.10
C MET A 1 -5.13 16.95 21.60
N SER A 2 -4.07 16.65 20.83
CA SER A 2 -4.16 16.61 19.37
C SER A 2 -5.16 15.54 18.94
N PRO A 3 -5.96 15.76 17.89
CA PRO A 3 -6.84 14.72 17.38
C PRO A 3 -5.99 13.48 17.02
N PRO A 4 -6.49 12.26 17.29
CA PRO A 4 -5.77 11.05 16.93
C PRO A 4 -5.47 11.07 15.44
N VAL A 5 -4.21 10.82 15.08
CA VAL A 5 -3.78 10.70 13.68
C VAL A 5 -4.66 9.64 13.04
N ARG A 6 -5.43 10.02 12.01
CA ARG A 6 -6.26 9.06 11.26
C ARG A 6 -5.33 8.14 10.48
N ILE A 7 -5.15 6.93 10.99
CA ILE A 7 -4.41 5.86 10.33
C ILE A 7 -5.25 5.33 9.18
N ASP A 8 -4.74 5.40 7.94
CA ASP A 8 -5.42 4.87 6.76
C ASP A 8 -4.50 3.92 5.97
N PHE A 9 -4.45 2.66 6.42
CA PHE A 9 -3.66 1.61 5.77
C PHE A 9 -4.04 1.42 4.29
N LEU A 10 -5.31 1.62 3.92
CA LEU A 10 -5.75 1.38 2.56
C LEU A 10 -5.08 2.32 1.55
N SER A 11 -4.80 3.55 1.95
CA SER A 11 -4.09 4.51 1.13
C SER A 11 -2.65 4.09 0.77
N HIS A 12 -2.04 3.21 1.59
CA HIS A 12 -0.67 2.71 1.39
C HIS A 12 -0.60 1.48 0.47
N CYS A 13 -1.73 0.88 0.12
CA CYS A 13 -1.80 -0.30 -0.74
C CYS A 13 -2.84 -0.15 -1.84
N SER A 14 -2.97 1.06 -2.39
CA SER A 14 -3.87 1.39 -3.50
C SER A 14 -5.30 0.87 -3.29
N ASP A 15 -5.83 0.98 -2.07
CA ASP A 15 -7.16 0.49 -1.68
C ASP A 15 -7.41 -1.00 -2.00
N GLY A 16 -6.35 -1.81 -2.14
CA GLY A 16 -6.45 -3.21 -2.57
C GLY A 16 -6.87 -3.37 -4.04
N ASP A 17 -6.61 -2.39 -4.90
CA ASP A 17 -6.96 -2.42 -6.31
C ASP A 17 -6.19 -3.48 -7.13
N PHE A 18 -5.12 -4.04 -6.57
CA PHE A 18 -4.35 -5.14 -7.17
C PHE A 18 -5.04 -6.51 -7.07
N PHE A 19 -6.10 -6.66 -6.27
CA PHE A 19 -6.85 -7.91 -6.20
C PHE A 19 -7.63 -8.19 -7.49
N SER A 20 -7.60 -9.44 -7.94
CA SER A 20 -8.25 -9.85 -9.20
C SER A 20 -9.78 -9.92 -9.10
N THR A 21 -10.30 -10.23 -7.90
CA THR A 21 -11.74 -10.45 -7.69
C THR A 21 -12.32 -9.61 -6.54
N ARG A 22 -13.63 -9.29 -6.63
CA ARG A 22 -14.32 -8.42 -5.67
C ARG A 22 -14.36 -8.99 -4.25
N ALA A 23 -14.60 -10.29 -4.09
CA ALA A 23 -14.83 -10.89 -2.78
C ALA A 23 -13.57 -10.90 -1.88
N PRO A 24 -12.38 -11.33 -2.34
CA PRO A 24 -11.14 -11.20 -1.58
C PRO A 24 -10.76 -9.76 -1.29
N LYS A 25 -10.95 -8.84 -2.26
CA LYS A 25 -10.71 -7.40 -2.07
C LYS A 25 -11.56 -6.81 -0.95
N ALA A 26 -12.85 -7.13 -0.91
CA ALA A 26 -13.74 -6.68 0.15
C ALA A 26 -13.30 -7.22 1.53
N LYS A 27 -12.95 -8.52 1.62
CA LYS A 27 -12.42 -9.13 2.86
C LYS A 27 -11.11 -8.46 3.30
N PHE A 28 -10.22 -8.15 2.36
CA PHE A 28 -8.95 -7.47 2.64
C PHE A 28 -9.18 -6.07 3.19
N ARG A 29 -10.05 -5.28 2.54
CA ARG A 29 -10.42 -3.93 3.02
C ARG A 29 -11.03 -3.97 4.42
N THR A 30 -11.89 -4.94 4.68
CA THR A 30 -12.47 -5.15 6.01
C THR A 30 -11.38 -5.49 7.03
N ALA A 31 -10.46 -6.42 6.74
CA ALA A 31 -9.39 -6.78 7.66
C ALA A 31 -8.48 -5.60 8.03
N LEU A 32 -8.14 -4.73 7.06
CA LEU A 32 -7.33 -3.52 7.34
C LEU A 32 -8.07 -2.47 8.16
N ARG A 33 -9.37 -2.28 7.91
CA ARG A 33 -10.21 -1.37 8.70
C ARG A 33 -10.38 -1.87 10.12
N GLU A 34 -10.65 -3.17 10.30
CA GLU A 34 -10.73 -3.80 11.61
C GLU A 34 -9.40 -3.69 12.35
N PHE A 35 -8.25 -3.88 11.67
CA PHE A 35 -6.94 -3.66 12.28
C PHE A 35 -6.77 -2.22 12.77
N ARG A 36 -7.14 -1.22 11.96
CA ARG A 36 -7.13 0.20 12.35
C ARG A 36 -8.04 0.47 13.53
N ASP A 37 -9.24 -0.10 13.52
CA ASP A 37 -10.22 0.10 14.58
C ASP A 37 -9.70 -0.51 15.89
N LEU A 38 -9.04 -1.67 15.82
CA LEU A 38 -8.32 -2.25 16.95
C LEU A 38 -7.19 -1.35 17.48
N LEU A 39 -6.43 -0.66 16.60
CA LEU A 39 -5.40 0.30 17.04
C LEU A 39 -5.99 1.52 17.77
N SER A 40 -7.26 1.85 17.49
CA SER A 40 -7.96 2.99 18.09
C SER A 40 -8.66 2.63 19.40
N ASP A 41 -8.81 1.33 19.67
CA ASP A 41 -9.39 0.84 20.91
C ASP A 41 -8.31 0.84 22.01
N GLU A 42 -8.51 1.67 23.04
CA GLU A 42 -7.65 1.69 24.23
C GLU A 42 -7.83 0.44 25.09
N SER A 43 -8.88 -0.36 24.83
CA SER A 43 -9.02 -1.67 25.45
C SER A 43 -7.90 -2.57 24.90
N SER A 44 -7.12 -3.15 25.81
CA SER A 44 -5.98 -4.02 25.47
C SER A 44 -6.50 -5.31 24.82
N THR A 45 -6.89 -5.23 23.55
CA THR A 45 -7.23 -6.39 22.74
C THR A 45 -5.94 -7.19 22.55
N GLY A 46 -5.96 -8.45 22.97
CA GLY A 46 -4.75 -9.28 23.04
C GLY A 46 -4.04 -9.39 21.69
N PHE A 47 -2.73 -9.64 21.72
CA PHE A 47 -1.84 -9.75 20.54
C PHE A 47 -2.37 -10.69 19.44
N ASP A 48 -3.16 -11.70 19.83
CA ASP A 48 -3.78 -12.64 18.90
C ASP A 48 -4.73 -11.98 17.91
N LEU A 49 -5.45 -10.91 18.30
CA LEU A 49 -6.36 -10.22 17.39
C LEU A 49 -5.59 -9.45 16.31
N PHE A 50 -4.59 -8.65 16.69
CA PHE A 50 -3.74 -7.94 15.73
C PHE A 50 -3.04 -8.92 14.78
N ARG A 51 -2.44 -9.96 15.35
CA ARG A 51 -1.80 -11.02 14.57
C ARG A 51 -2.80 -11.63 13.59
N SER A 52 -3.98 -12.04 14.06
CA SER A 52 -5.00 -12.65 13.20
C SER A 52 -5.43 -11.74 12.04
N LYS A 53 -5.61 -10.43 12.29
CA LYS A 53 -5.94 -9.46 11.23
C LYS A 53 -4.79 -9.24 10.25
N MET A 54 -3.56 -9.17 10.72
CA MET A 54 -2.37 -9.10 9.88
C MET A 54 -2.22 -10.37 9.03
N GLU A 55 -2.32 -11.55 9.63
CA GLU A 55 -2.22 -12.85 8.94
C GLU A 55 -3.32 -12.98 7.88
N THR A 56 -4.55 -12.55 8.20
CA THR A 56 -5.67 -12.51 7.24
C THR A 56 -5.35 -11.61 6.06
N ALA A 57 -4.82 -10.40 6.30
CA ALA A 57 -4.49 -9.47 5.23
C ALA A 57 -3.42 -10.05 4.28
N VAL A 58 -2.32 -10.57 4.83
CA VAL A 58 -1.24 -11.18 4.04
C VAL A 58 -1.73 -12.45 3.33
N HIS A 59 -2.49 -13.31 4.01
CA HIS A 59 -3.06 -14.54 3.44
C HIS A 59 -3.93 -14.24 2.23
N LEU A 60 -4.84 -13.27 2.33
CA LEU A 60 -5.71 -12.88 1.22
C LEU A 60 -4.90 -12.45 -0.01
N VAL A 61 -3.86 -11.63 0.19
CA VAL A 61 -2.99 -11.17 -0.90
C VAL A 61 -2.27 -12.34 -1.57
N VAL A 62 -1.64 -13.21 -0.77
CA VAL A 62 -0.92 -14.38 -1.29
C VAL A 62 -1.88 -15.33 -2.01
N ASN A 63 -3.04 -15.61 -1.42
CA ASN A 63 -4.04 -16.52 -1.97
C ASN A 63 -4.58 -16.01 -3.31
N ASP A 64 -4.93 -14.72 -3.43
CA ASP A 64 -5.40 -14.14 -4.71
C ASP A 64 -4.30 -14.22 -5.78
N ALA A 65 -3.06 -13.86 -5.44
CA ALA A 65 -1.94 -13.82 -6.38
C ALA A 65 -1.56 -15.20 -6.96
N VAL A 66 -1.81 -16.29 -6.23
CA VAL A 66 -1.52 -17.67 -6.68
C VAL A 66 -2.78 -18.44 -7.09
N GLY A 67 -3.88 -17.74 -7.39
CA GLY A 67 -5.08 -18.35 -7.98
C GLY A 67 -6.02 -19.06 -7.01
N GLY A 68 -5.99 -18.73 -5.72
CA GLY A 68 -7.01 -19.12 -4.74
C GLY A 68 -6.79 -20.47 -4.04
N ASN A 69 -5.61 -21.07 -4.18
CA ASN A 69 -5.31 -22.43 -3.70
C ASN A 69 -4.49 -22.49 -2.40
N VAL A 70 -4.52 -21.44 -1.58
CA VAL A 70 -3.77 -21.35 -0.32
C VAL A 70 -4.74 -21.53 0.86
N PRO A 71 -4.84 -22.73 1.46
CA PRO A 71 -5.87 -23.02 2.46
C PRO A 71 -5.61 -22.36 3.82
N THR A 72 -4.35 -22.10 4.17
CA THR A 72 -3.97 -21.57 5.49
C THR A 72 -2.85 -20.54 5.37
N PHE A 73 -2.65 -19.76 6.44
CA PHE A 73 -1.55 -18.82 6.52
C PHE A 73 -0.17 -19.51 6.49
N ASP A 74 -0.02 -20.70 7.06
CA ASP A 74 1.26 -21.44 7.01
C ASP A 74 1.63 -21.84 5.57
N VAL A 75 0.64 -22.21 4.75
CA VAL A 75 0.87 -22.45 3.31
C VAL A 75 1.27 -21.14 2.62
N ALA A 76 0.68 -20.01 3.01
CA ALA A 76 1.09 -18.70 2.49
C ALA A 76 2.55 -18.38 2.84
N LEU A 77 3.02 -18.70 4.05
CA LEU A 77 4.43 -18.54 4.44
C LEU A 77 5.37 -19.40 3.57
N ASN A 78 5.00 -20.65 3.29
CA ASN A 78 5.77 -21.53 2.40
C ASN A 78 5.86 -20.98 0.96
N VAL A 79 4.80 -20.32 0.49
CA VAL A 79 4.81 -19.60 -0.79
C VAL A 79 5.80 -18.43 -0.75
N LEU A 80 5.82 -17.63 0.32
CA LEU A 80 6.80 -16.55 0.51
C LEU A 80 8.25 -17.07 0.63
N ASP A 81 8.46 -18.25 1.24
CA ASP A 81 9.77 -18.93 1.25
C ASP A 81 10.23 -19.32 -0.15
N SER A 82 9.31 -19.85 -0.95
CA SER A 82 9.61 -20.24 -2.32
C SER A 82 9.92 -19.03 -3.20
N LEU A 83 9.16 -17.94 -3.05
CA LEU A 83 9.43 -16.68 -3.72
C LEU A 83 10.79 -16.07 -3.28
N SER A 84 11.12 -16.13 -1.99
CA SER A 84 12.43 -15.67 -1.49
C SER A 84 13.59 -16.46 -2.07
N ARG A 85 13.46 -17.79 -2.18
CA ARG A 85 14.47 -18.65 -2.82
C ARG A 85 14.62 -18.31 -4.30
N HIS A 86 13.53 -18.01 -4.99
CA HIS A 86 13.55 -17.55 -6.37
C HIS A 86 14.36 -16.26 -6.52
N PHE A 87 14.05 -15.20 -5.74
CA PHE A 87 14.79 -13.94 -5.81
C PHE A 87 16.26 -14.06 -5.41
N GLN A 88 16.58 -15.00 -4.50
CA GLN A 88 17.96 -15.34 -4.20
C GLN A 88 18.67 -15.96 -5.42
N ALA A 89 18.01 -16.86 -6.14
CA ALA A 89 18.58 -17.49 -7.34
C ALA A 89 18.81 -16.49 -8.48
N VAL A 90 17.87 -15.55 -8.70
CA VAL A 90 18.01 -14.51 -9.74
C VAL A 90 18.80 -13.27 -9.28
N ARG A 91 19.31 -13.27 -8.04
CA ARG A 91 20.10 -12.18 -7.44
C ARG A 91 19.40 -10.81 -7.44
N ASP A 92 18.08 -10.82 -7.25
CA ASP A 92 17.29 -9.58 -7.11
C ASP A 92 17.32 -9.08 -5.66
N GLU A 93 18.31 -8.25 -5.34
CA GLU A 93 18.49 -7.71 -3.99
C GLU A 93 17.37 -6.75 -3.56
N THR A 94 16.75 -6.05 -4.51
CA THR A 94 15.62 -5.15 -4.24
C THR A 94 14.40 -5.95 -3.80
N ALA A 95 14.03 -6.97 -4.57
CA ALA A 95 12.92 -7.85 -4.23
C ALA A 95 13.13 -8.58 -2.88
N LYS A 96 14.37 -9.01 -2.61
CA LYS A 96 14.75 -9.59 -1.31
C LYS A 96 14.56 -8.60 -0.16
N ALA A 97 14.86 -7.32 -0.36
CA ALA A 97 14.65 -6.30 0.66
C ALA A 97 13.16 -6.14 0.99
N TYR A 98 12.28 -6.06 -0.01
CA TYR A 98 10.83 -5.99 0.21
C TYR A 98 10.29 -7.23 0.93
N LEU A 99 10.68 -8.45 0.53
CA LEU A 99 10.28 -9.67 1.26
C LEU A 99 10.79 -9.69 2.70
N ARG A 100 12.01 -9.23 2.94
CA ARG A 100 12.57 -9.13 4.29
C ARG A 100 11.75 -8.19 5.16
N THR A 101 11.30 -7.06 4.62
CA THR A 101 10.40 -6.12 5.30
C THR A 101 9.09 -6.78 5.70
N ILE A 102 8.44 -7.50 4.78
CA ILE A 102 7.19 -8.22 5.07
C ILE A 102 7.41 -9.27 6.16
N ARG A 103 8.48 -10.06 6.05
CA ARG A 103 8.83 -11.07 7.07
C ARG A 103 9.13 -10.48 8.43
N TRP A 104 9.84 -9.35 8.46
CA TRP A 104 10.14 -8.66 9.71
C TRP A 104 8.84 -8.24 10.41
N GLY A 105 7.88 -7.70 9.66
CA GLY A 105 6.55 -7.39 10.18
C GLY A 105 5.83 -8.62 10.73
N ILE A 106 5.73 -9.70 9.94
CA ILE A 106 5.06 -10.95 10.35
C ILE A 106 5.71 -11.55 11.61
N THR A 107 7.04 -11.68 11.61
CA THR A 107 7.81 -12.22 12.72
C THR A 107 7.65 -11.36 13.97
N GLY A 108 7.59 -10.04 13.79
CA GLY A 108 7.28 -9.10 14.83
C GLY A 108 6.03 -9.46 15.64
N PHE A 109 4.89 -9.62 14.96
CA PHE A 109 3.64 -10.05 15.61
C PHE A 109 3.76 -11.41 16.31
N GLN A 110 4.55 -12.34 15.76
CA GLN A 110 4.77 -13.67 16.36
C GLN A 110 5.62 -13.60 17.64
N VAL A 111 6.69 -12.79 17.63
CA VAL A 111 7.54 -12.56 18.80
C VAL A 111 6.74 -11.94 19.93
N PHE A 112 5.93 -10.93 19.64
CA PHE A 112 5.15 -10.27 20.69
C PHE A 112 4.03 -11.14 21.26
N LYS A 113 3.37 -11.97 20.43
CA LYS A 113 2.46 -13.01 20.94
C LYS A 113 3.20 -13.95 21.91
N SER A 114 4.40 -14.39 21.55
CA SER A 114 5.18 -15.30 22.38
C SER A 114 5.59 -14.64 23.70
N MET A 115 5.95 -13.35 23.66
CA MET A 115 6.22 -12.56 24.87
C MET A 115 4.98 -12.43 25.76
N ASP A 116 3.80 -12.17 25.19
CA ASP A 116 2.54 -12.08 25.96
C ASP A 116 2.13 -13.43 26.57
N ALA A 117 2.27 -14.52 25.81
CA ALA A 117 2.00 -15.85 26.34
C ALA A 117 2.93 -16.19 27.51
N THR A 118 4.21 -15.83 27.40
CA THR A 118 5.21 -16.07 28.45
C THR A 118 4.95 -15.22 29.68
N SER A 119 4.54 -13.95 29.52
CA SER A 119 4.23 -13.07 30.66
C SER A 119 2.99 -13.54 31.43
N ARG A 120 1.99 -14.10 30.75
CA ARG A 120 0.77 -14.65 31.37
C ARG A 120 0.99 -15.94 32.14
N LEU A 121 1.95 -16.76 31.72
CA LEU A 121 2.24 -18.05 32.35
C LEU A 121 2.89 -17.94 33.74
N GLY A 122 3.19 -16.72 34.22
CA GLY A 122 3.71 -16.48 35.57
C GLY A 122 5.04 -17.17 35.86
N GLY A 123 5.73 -17.66 34.81
CA GLY A 123 7.07 -18.22 34.94
C GLY A 123 7.98 -17.17 35.54
N ASN A 124 8.94 -17.61 36.35
CA ASN A 124 9.93 -16.79 37.05
C ASN A 124 10.86 -16.11 36.00
N LEU A 125 10.31 -15.17 35.24
CA LEU A 125 10.97 -14.39 34.23
C LEU A 125 12.04 -13.59 34.97
N ASN A 126 13.30 -13.73 34.55
CA ASN A 126 14.37 -12.84 34.98
C ASN A 126 13.84 -11.39 34.95
N HIS A 127 14.10 -10.61 35.99
CA HIS A 127 13.50 -9.29 36.19
C HIS A 127 13.59 -8.38 34.94
N ASN A 128 14.67 -8.51 34.18
CA ASN A 128 14.89 -7.81 32.91
C ASN A 128 13.83 -8.13 31.82
N HIS A 129 13.33 -9.37 31.76
CA HIS A 129 12.32 -9.78 30.77
C HIS A 129 10.95 -9.19 31.09
N ALA A 130 10.60 -9.06 32.38
CA ALA A 130 9.36 -8.43 32.80
C ALA A 130 9.31 -6.94 32.40
N THR A 131 10.43 -6.22 32.55
CA THR A 131 10.53 -4.81 32.12
C THR A 131 10.35 -4.64 30.62
N ILE A 132 10.95 -5.51 29.80
CA ILE A 132 10.81 -5.46 28.34
C ILE A 132 9.37 -5.80 27.93
N ALA A 133 8.77 -6.84 28.52
CA ALA A 133 7.39 -7.21 28.23
C ALA A 133 6.39 -6.09 28.61
N ASN A 134 6.60 -5.42 29.74
CA ASN A 134 5.80 -4.26 30.13
C ASN A 134 5.99 -3.08 29.16
N CYS A 135 7.22 -2.77 28.77
CA CYS A 135 7.49 -1.71 27.78
C CYS A 135 6.79 -1.99 26.44
N VAL A 136 6.86 -3.23 25.94
CA VAL A 136 6.14 -3.63 24.72
C VAL A 136 4.63 -3.52 24.92
N LYS A 137 4.12 -3.92 26.08
CA LYS A 137 2.70 -3.80 26.43
C LYS A 137 2.25 -2.34 26.55
N ASP A 138 3.12 -1.41 26.92
CA ASP A 138 2.78 0.02 27.01
C ASP A 138 2.81 0.70 25.64
N HIS A 139 3.61 0.16 24.70
CA HIS A 139 3.81 0.74 23.36
C HIS A 139 3.25 -0.12 22.21
N TRP A 140 2.38 -1.07 22.52
CA TRP A 140 1.98 -2.11 21.57
C TRP A 140 1.30 -1.54 20.33
N SER A 141 0.45 -0.52 20.46
CA SER A 141 -0.32 0.06 19.35
C SER A 141 0.60 0.73 18.34
N VAL A 142 1.64 1.41 18.82
CA VAL A 142 2.68 2.01 17.99
C VAL A 142 3.47 0.93 17.26
N ILE A 143 3.86 -0.13 17.96
CA ILE A 143 4.61 -1.24 17.38
C ILE A 143 3.79 -1.97 16.31
N ALA A 144 2.53 -2.30 16.61
CA ALA A 144 1.60 -2.95 15.69
C ALA A 144 1.31 -2.06 14.47
N TYR A 145 1.15 -0.75 14.68
CA TYR A 145 1.01 0.24 13.61
C TYR A 145 2.21 0.21 12.66
N VAL A 146 3.43 0.36 13.19
CA VAL A 146 4.66 0.38 12.36
C VAL A 146 4.81 -0.93 11.59
N GLN A 147 4.60 -2.08 12.25
CA GLN A 147 4.72 -3.37 11.58
C GLN A 147 3.69 -3.56 10.48
N MET A 148 2.44 -3.17 10.73
CA MET A 148 1.38 -3.26 9.73
C MET A 148 1.61 -2.29 8.57
N GLU A 149 2.03 -1.06 8.84
CA GLU A 149 2.35 -0.07 7.80
C GLU A 149 3.46 -0.57 6.86
N MET A 150 4.54 -1.13 7.42
CA MET A 150 5.63 -1.71 6.63
C MET A 150 5.17 -2.90 5.77
N ILE A 151 4.29 -3.75 6.30
CA ILE A 151 3.70 -4.86 5.53
C ILE A 151 2.85 -4.29 4.39
N VAL A 152 1.89 -3.41 4.71
CA VAL A 152 0.88 -2.89 3.79
C VAL A 152 1.52 -2.14 2.62
N CYS A 153 2.55 -1.33 2.86
CA CYS A 153 3.30 -0.64 1.81
C CYS A 153 3.95 -1.59 0.79
N CYS A 154 4.17 -2.85 1.16
CA CYS A 154 4.78 -3.85 0.29
C CYS A 154 3.75 -4.81 -0.35
N LEU A 155 2.46 -4.73 -0.01
CA LEU A 155 1.47 -5.73 -0.44
C LEU A 155 1.14 -5.68 -1.93
N GLU A 156 1.04 -4.48 -2.51
CA GLU A 156 0.80 -4.33 -3.95
C GLU A 156 1.98 -4.90 -4.76
N TRP A 157 3.20 -4.57 -4.34
CA TRP A 157 4.41 -5.15 -4.92
C TRP A 157 4.45 -6.67 -4.76
N LEU A 158 4.13 -7.19 -3.56
CA LEU A 158 4.15 -8.62 -3.27
C LEU A 158 3.16 -9.37 -4.17
N HIS A 159 1.96 -8.82 -4.35
CA HIS A 159 0.95 -9.42 -5.23
C HIS A 159 1.47 -9.53 -6.66
N GLY A 160 1.96 -8.42 -7.24
CA GLY A 160 2.52 -8.42 -8.60
C GLY A 160 3.70 -9.38 -8.77
N ALA A 161 4.58 -9.44 -7.77
CA ALA A 161 5.71 -10.37 -7.74
C ALA A 161 5.27 -11.85 -7.74
N LEU A 162 4.24 -12.18 -6.94
CA LEU A 162 3.69 -13.53 -6.88
C LEU A 162 2.98 -13.93 -8.17
N VAL A 163 2.21 -13.03 -8.77
CA VAL A 163 1.54 -13.27 -10.07
C VAL A 163 2.57 -13.57 -11.16
N ALA A 164 3.60 -12.72 -11.28
CA ALA A 164 4.66 -12.91 -12.28
C ALA A 164 5.44 -14.21 -12.06
N TRP A 165 5.76 -14.52 -10.80
CA TRP A 165 6.44 -15.76 -10.44
C TRP A 165 5.59 -16.99 -10.73
N ASN A 166 4.29 -16.96 -10.41
CA ASN A 166 3.38 -18.09 -10.67
C ASN A 166 3.21 -18.34 -12.18
N ALA A 167 3.06 -17.29 -12.99
CA ALA A 167 3.00 -17.41 -14.45
C ALA A 167 4.27 -18.09 -15.01
N THR A 168 5.45 -17.69 -14.54
CA THR A 168 6.73 -18.30 -14.93
C THR A 168 6.79 -19.79 -14.54
N GLN A 169 6.23 -20.16 -13.38
CA GLN A 169 6.17 -21.56 -12.95
C GLN A 169 5.22 -22.39 -13.81
N GLU A 170 4.08 -21.83 -14.21
CA GLU A 170 3.11 -22.51 -15.10
C GLU A 170 3.69 -22.74 -16.50
N ASP A 171 4.36 -21.75 -17.08
CA ASP A 171 5.05 -21.88 -18.37
C ASP A 171 6.14 -22.97 -18.33
N ALA A 172 6.91 -23.01 -17.24
CA ALA A 172 7.93 -24.04 -17.03
C ALA A 172 7.32 -25.44 -16.89
N ARG A 173 6.14 -25.57 -16.25
CA ARG A 173 5.42 -26.85 -16.14
C ARG A 173 4.84 -27.29 -17.48
N ALA A 174 4.22 -26.38 -18.23
CA ALA A 174 3.67 -26.66 -19.55
C ALA A 174 4.75 -27.10 -20.55
N SER A 175 5.92 -26.45 -20.51
CA SER A 175 7.07 -26.81 -21.35
C SER A 175 7.60 -28.22 -21.02
N ARG A 176 7.66 -28.58 -19.73
CA ARG A 176 8.09 -29.93 -19.31
C ARG A 176 7.08 -31.02 -19.67
N ALA A 177 5.78 -30.74 -19.55
CA ALA A 177 4.74 -31.67 -19.97
C ALA A 177 4.84 -31.97 -21.48
N SER A 178 5.00 -30.93 -22.29
CA SER A 178 5.12 -31.04 -23.75
C SER A 178 6.38 -31.81 -24.20
N ALA A 179 7.51 -31.60 -23.50
CA ALA A 179 8.76 -32.33 -23.78
C ALA A 179 8.67 -33.82 -23.39
N SER A 180 7.91 -34.15 -22.34
CA SER A 180 7.72 -35.54 -21.90
C SER A 180 6.86 -36.35 -22.88
N GLU A 181 5.89 -35.72 -23.55
CA GLU A 181 5.03 -36.39 -24.54
C GLU A 181 5.81 -36.68 -25.84
N GLN A 182 6.66 -35.76 -26.31
CA GLN A 182 7.48 -35.96 -27.51
C GLN A 182 8.56 -37.03 -27.34
N SER A 183 9.03 -37.30 -26.12
CA SER A 183 10.03 -38.34 -25.87
C SER A 183 9.45 -39.77 -25.82
N SER A 184 8.13 -39.93 -25.88
CA SER A 184 7.47 -41.25 -25.76
C SER A 184 7.17 -41.94 -27.10
N VAL A 185 7.44 -41.29 -28.24
CA VAL A 185 7.35 -41.91 -29.57
C VAL A 185 8.74 -42.41 -30.00
N ALA A 186 9.29 -43.33 -29.21
CA ALA A 186 10.38 -44.19 -29.68
C ALA A 186 9.74 -45.45 -30.25
N ASP A 187 9.69 -45.50 -31.58
CA ASP A 187 9.30 -46.62 -32.41
C ASP A 187 10.07 -47.89 -32.02
N PRO A 188 9.41 -49.02 -31.67
CA PRO A 188 10.08 -50.25 -31.35
C PRO A 188 10.31 -51.06 -32.62
N THR A 189 11.03 -50.55 -33.62
CA THR A 189 11.40 -51.38 -34.78
C THR A 189 12.73 -50.94 -35.40
N GLU A 190 13.55 -51.95 -35.65
CA GLU A 190 14.75 -51.98 -36.49
C GLU A 190 16.07 -51.47 -35.90
N ARG A 191 16.83 -52.50 -35.48
CA ARG A 191 18.27 -52.57 -35.40
C ARG A 191 18.83 -52.78 -36.83
N PRO A 192 19.70 -51.90 -37.34
CA PRO A 192 20.66 -52.31 -38.37
C PRO A 192 22.09 -52.16 -37.90
N SER A 193 22.88 -53.15 -38.29
CA SER A 193 24.30 -53.31 -38.06
C SER A 193 25.14 -52.14 -38.58
N THR A 194 26.17 -51.79 -37.82
CA THR A 194 27.27 -50.91 -38.23
C THR A 194 28.10 -51.52 -39.36
N PRO A 195 28.65 -50.68 -40.24
CA PRO A 195 30.09 -50.75 -40.46
C PRO A 195 30.79 -49.38 -40.43
N ASN A 196 32.03 -49.41 -39.94
CA ASN A 196 33.00 -48.33 -39.84
C ASN A 196 33.28 -47.61 -41.18
N VAL A 197 33.30 -46.27 -41.19
CA VAL A 197 34.24 -45.42 -41.96
C VAL A 197 34.43 -44.07 -41.24
N PRO A 198 35.68 -43.56 -41.10
CA PRO A 198 35.98 -42.22 -40.56
C PRO A 198 36.11 -41.17 -41.68
N THR A 199 35.43 -40.03 -41.57
CA THR A 199 35.65 -38.87 -42.45
C THR A 199 35.52 -37.55 -41.68
N GLU A 200 36.47 -36.66 -41.97
CA GLU A 200 36.76 -35.32 -41.43
C GLU A 200 35.58 -34.34 -41.28
N PRO A 201 35.75 -33.30 -40.43
CA PRO A 201 34.80 -32.20 -40.30
C PRO A 201 35.07 -31.10 -41.35
N PRO A 202 34.04 -30.48 -41.96
CA PRO A 202 34.23 -29.27 -42.73
C PRO A 202 34.11 -28.01 -41.85
N THR A 203 35.03 -27.10 -42.11
CA THR A 203 35.22 -25.75 -41.60
C THR A 203 34.01 -24.84 -41.87
N PRO A 204 33.59 -23.97 -40.92
CA PRO A 204 32.56 -22.97 -41.20
C PRO A 204 33.12 -21.76 -41.97
N GLN A 205 32.51 -21.47 -43.14
CA GLN A 205 32.71 -20.20 -43.84
C GLN A 205 31.76 -19.13 -43.29
N TYR A 206 32.33 -18.06 -42.76
CA TYR A 206 31.61 -16.81 -42.45
C TYR A 206 31.47 -15.98 -43.73
N THR A 207 30.23 -15.66 -44.12
CA THR A 207 29.94 -14.62 -45.11
C THR A 207 29.48 -13.37 -44.36
N ILE A 208 30.30 -12.32 -44.44
CA ILE A 208 29.97 -10.97 -44.00
C ILE A 208 29.39 -10.25 -45.22
N ASP A 209 28.19 -9.70 -45.07
CA ASP A 209 27.53 -8.86 -46.08
C ASP A 209 27.43 -7.41 -45.55
N PRO A 210 28.10 -6.42 -46.16
CA PRO A 210 27.93 -5.01 -45.81
C PRO A 210 27.21 -4.22 -46.92
N SER A 211 26.51 -3.16 -46.48
CA SER A 211 25.83 -2.09 -47.23
C SER A 211 24.32 -2.35 -47.40
N THR A 212 23.41 -1.42 -47.11
CA THR A 212 23.33 -0.11 -47.77
C THR A 212 22.33 0.83 -47.06
N HIS A 213 22.74 2.10 -46.92
CA HIS A 213 22.00 3.37 -46.80
C HIS A 213 20.47 3.40 -46.60
N ASN A 214 19.94 4.27 -45.71
CA ASN A 214 19.64 5.67 -46.08
C ASN A 214 19.05 6.54 -44.96
N ILE A 215 19.44 7.82 -45.03
CA ILE A 215 19.02 8.96 -44.21
C ILE A 215 17.77 9.59 -44.84
N THR A 216 16.74 9.96 -44.06
CA THR A 216 15.86 11.08 -44.44
C THR A 216 15.21 11.71 -43.20
N ALA A 217 15.46 13.01 -43.00
CA ALA A 217 14.76 13.88 -42.05
C ALA A 217 13.55 14.57 -42.71
N PRO A 218 12.59 15.10 -41.94
CA PRO A 218 11.68 16.12 -42.44
C PRO A 218 11.72 17.44 -41.63
N PRO A 219 11.17 18.54 -42.19
CA PRO A 219 11.67 19.88 -41.98
C PRO A 219 10.89 20.73 -40.96
N THR A 220 11.60 21.76 -40.52
CA THR A 220 11.18 22.93 -39.76
C THR A 220 10.25 23.85 -40.57
N ALA A 221 9.15 24.30 -39.97
CA ALA A 221 8.41 25.47 -40.44
C ALA A 221 8.04 26.37 -39.24
N SER A 222 8.42 27.63 -39.38
CA SER A 222 8.30 28.73 -38.43
C SER A 222 7.27 29.72 -38.95
N SER A 223 6.31 30.13 -38.13
CA SER A 223 5.47 31.30 -38.35
C SER A 223 5.18 31.98 -37.01
N GLY A 224 5.55 33.25 -36.91
CA GLY A 224 5.48 34.07 -35.69
C GLY A 224 4.25 34.96 -35.56
N LEU A 225 4.31 35.79 -34.50
CA LEU A 225 3.42 36.88 -34.02
C LEU A 225 2.48 36.51 -32.85
N PRO A 226 2.10 37.49 -32.00
CA PRO A 226 2.96 38.33 -31.15
C PRO A 226 2.67 38.11 -29.65
N ARG A 227 3.67 38.41 -28.81
CA ARG A 227 3.71 38.15 -27.37
C ARG A 227 2.88 39.18 -26.59
N ALA A 228 1.85 38.72 -25.88
CA ALA A 228 1.12 39.51 -24.89
C ALA A 228 1.90 39.61 -23.56
N PRO A 229 1.77 40.71 -22.79
CA PRO A 229 2.50 40.88 -21.53
C PRO A 229 1.95 39.97 -20.42
N PRO A 230 2.78 39.60 -19.42
CA PRO A 230 2.37 38.70 -18.34
C PRO A 230 1.39 39.38 -17.37
N PRO A 231 0.38 38.67 -16.84
CA PRO A 231 -0.44 39.18 -15.76
C PRO A 231 0.34 39.21 -14.45
N SER A 232 0.21 40.33 -13.74
CA SER A 232 0.85 40.66 -12.48
C SER A 232 0.61 39.61 -11.38
N THR A 233 1.69 39.15 -10.75
CA THR A 233 1.68 38.36 -9.52
C THR A 233 1.21 39.21 -8.34
N SER A 234 -0.10 39.25 -8.07
CA SER A 234 -0.62 40.01 -6.91
C SER A 234 -1.80 39.37 -6.18
N THR A 235 -2.07 38.07 -6.39
CA THR A 235 -3.24 37.41 -5.77
C THR A 235 -2.88 36.24 -4.84
N LEU A 236 -1.58 35.98 -4.62
CA LEU A 236 -1.11 34.83 -3.83
C LEU A 236 -0.95 35.16 -2.33
N GLU A 237 -0.71 36.43 -1.97
CA GLU A 237 -0.64 36.86 -0.56
C GLU A 237 -2.02 36.99 0.12
N GLN A 238 -3.11 37.12 -0.64
CA GLN A 238 -4.46 37.12 -0.06
C GLN A 238 -4.96 35.71 0.33
N MET A 239 -4.24 34.63 -0.02
CA MET A 239 -4.64 33.26 0.36
C MET A 239 -4.24 32.89 1.80
N LEU A 240 -3.44 33.69 2.50
CA LEU A 240 -2.89 33.35 3.82
C LEU A 240 -3.55 34.11 5.00
N SER A 241 -4.35 35.16 4.76
CA SER A 241 -4.88 36.02 5.84
C SER A 241 -6.24 35.60 6.43
N SER A 242 -6.86 34.50 5.99
CA SER A 242 -8.26 34.17 6.36
C SER A 242 -8.44 32.96 7.31
N LEU A 243 -7.36 32.40 7.87
CA LEU A 243 -7.43 31.23 8.77
C LEU A 243 -6.90 31.47 10.19
N SER A 244 -6.75 32.72 10.60
CA SER A 244 -6.30 33.07 11.96
C SER A 244 -7.22 34.10 12.62
N THR A 245 -8.39 33.66 13.06
CA THR A 245 -9.18 34.36 14.08
C THR A 245 -9.25 33.50 15.33
N GLY A 246 -8.30 33.74 16.24
CA GLY A 246 -8.33 33.18 17.59
C GLY A 246 -9.41 33.83 18.46
N PRO A 247 -9.88 33.16 19.52
CA PRO A 247 -10.86 33.72 20.44
C PRO A 247 -10.22 34.70 21.45
N LEU A 248 -10.95 35.79 21.72
CA LEU A 248 -10.67 36.82 22.74
C LEU A 248 -10.74 36.26 24.18
N PRO A 249 -9.99 36.83 25.14
CA PRO A 249 -10.00 36.42 26.54
C PRO A 249 -10.99 37.26 27.37
N LEU A 250 -11.55 36.67 28.43
CA LEU A 250 -12.32 37.34 29.49
C LEU A 250 -12.21 36.50 30.78
N PRO A 251 -12.43 37.06 31.98
CA PRO A 251 -11.36 37.52 32.84
C PRO A 251 -11.28 36.76 34.18
N SER A 252 -10.15 36.97 34.84
CA SER A 252 -9.76 36.47 36.15
C SER A 252 -10.75 36.81 37.27
N GLY A 253 -11.12 35.81 38.06
CA GLY A 253 -11.74 35.95 39.37
C GLY A 253 -10.94 35.16 40.40
N GLN A 254 -10.34 35.89 41.35
CA GLN A 254 -9.65 35.37 42.53
C GLN A 254 -10.61 34.67 43.49
N THR A 255 -10.16 33.60 44.15
CA THR A 255 -10.37 33.41 45.60
C THR A 255 -9.24 32.59 46.21
N SER A 256 -8.89 32.99 47.43
CA SER A 256 -7.78 32.58 48.28
C SER A 256 -8.13 31.40 49.22
N PHE A 257 -7.12 30.99 50.01
CA PHE A 257 -7.12 30.07 51.17
C PHE A 257 -6.96 28.59 50.80
N SER A 258 -6.11 27.76 51.42
CA SER A 258 -5.49 27.77 52.75
C SER A 258 -4.25 26.85 52.69
N GLY A 259 -3.08 27.22 53.25
CA GLY A 259 -2.60 26.65 54.52
C GLY A 259 -1.34 25.77 54.33
N GLY A 260 -0.17 26.23 54.80
CA GLY A 260 1.05 25.40 54.95
C GLY A 260 1.06 24.59 56.27
N PRO A 261 2.22 24.22 56.85
CA PRO A 261 3.55 24.05 56.27
C PRO A 261 4.31 22.78 56.78
N THR A 262 5.55 22.61 56.28
CA THR A 262 6.75 22.02 56.93
C THR A 262 6.77 20.55 57.37
N SER A 263 7.71 19.80 56.78
CA SER A 263 8.84 19.25 57.56
C SER A 263 10.02 18.91 56.64
N THR A 264 11.15 19.54 56.96
CA THR A 264 12.47 19.40 56.35
C THR A 264 13.37 18.68 57.35
N VAL A 265 14.47 18.10 56.83
CA VAL A 265 15.74 17.77 57.50
C VAL A 265 16.01 16.28 57.76
N GLY A 266 17.06 15.79 57.11
CA GLY A 266 17.73 14.52 57.36
C GLY A 266 18.84 14.26 56.33
N ARG A 267 19.91 15.05 56.38
CA ARG A 267 21.05 15.03 55.45
C ARG A 267 22.20 14.17 56.01
N SER A 268 23.03 13.61 55.10
CA SER A 268 24.41 13.09 55.29
C SER A 268 24.51 11.64 55.83
N SER A 269 25.35 10.71 55.34
CA SER A 269 26.59 10.76 54.54
C SER A 269 26.83 9.46 53.72
N PRO A 270 27.66 9.48 52.67
CA PRO A 270 28.05 8.29 51.90
C PRO A 270 29.34 7.64 52.43
N SER A 271 29.45 6.32 52.33
CA SER A 271 30.70 5.58 52.58
C SER A 271 31.28 5.00 51.30
N THR A 272 32.51 5.42 51.09
CA THR A 272 33.52 5.08 50.10
C THR A 272 33.86 3.59 50.04
N SER A 273 33.95 3.01 48.85
CA SER A 273 34.88 1.94 48.47
C SER A 273 34.63 1.54 47.02
N ARG A 274 35.58 1.15 46.19
CA ARG A 274 37.05 1.23 46.16
C ARG A 274 37.35 0.89 44.69
N ILE A 275 37.96 1.80 43.95
CA ILE A 275 38.43 1.54 42.58
C ILE A 275 39.67 0.64 42.69
N VAL A 276 39.63 -0.52 42.05
CA VAL A 276 40.83 -1.30 41.71
C VAL A 276 40.77 -1.55 40.21
N SER A 277 41.56 -0.77 39.49
CA SER A 277 41.94 -1.04 38.11
C SER A 277 43.15 -1.96 38.11
N SER A 278 43.16 -2.98 37.24
CA SER A 278 44.38 -3.38 36.51
C SER A 278 44.05 -4.29 35.32
N PRO A 279 44.91 -4.30 34.29
CA PRO A 279 44.55 -4.56 32.91
C PRO A 279 45.04 -5.94 32.41
N SER A 280 44.54 -6.39 31.26
CA SER A 280 45.36 -7.08 30.24
C SER A 280 44.60 -7.37 28.94
N THR A 281 45.15 -6.75 27.90
CA THR A 281 45.19 -6.99 26.45
C THR A 281 44.88 -8.38 25.86
N SER A 282 44.08 -8.33 24.77
CA SER A 282 44.31 -8.91 23.41
C SER A 282 44.06 -10.41 23.11
N ARG A 283 43.02 -10.72 22.31
CA ARG A 283 43.07 -11.17 20.88
C ARG A 283 41.78 -11.90 20.43
N ILE A 284 41.16 -11.35 19.38
CA ILE A 284 40.49 -11.96 18.20
C ILE A 284 40.12 -13.45 18.28
N VAL A 285 38.81 -13.77 18.20
CA VAL A 285 38.24 -14.80 17.29
C VAL A 285 36.83 -14.39 16.88
N SER A 286 36.61 -14.38 15.57
CA SER A 286 35.35 -14.25 14.84
C SER A 286 34.42 -15.45 15.08
N SER A 287 33.19 -15.21 15.55
CA SER A 287 32.01 -16.04 15.30
C SER A 287 30.77 -15.26 15.74
N ILE A 288 30.18 -14.49 14.84
CA ILE A 288 28.80 -14.03 14.98
C ILE A 288 27.95 -15.17 14.42
N GLU A 289 27.56 -16.09 15.29
CA GLU A 289 26.52 -17.06 14.96
C GLU A 289 25.20 -16.31 14.77
N SER A 290 24.59 -16.59 13.62
CA SER A 290 23.37 -15.98 13.12
C SER A 290 22.17 -16.40 13.98
N PRO A 291 21.34 -15.48 14.49
CA PRO A 291 20.19 -15.80 15.35
C PRO A 291 19.01 -16.49 14.62
N PHE A 292 19.24 -17.04 13.42
CA PHE A 292 18.19 -17.60 12.55
C PHE A 292 17.93 -19.09 12.76
N ASP A 293 18.85 -19.86 13.34
CA ASP A 293 18.68 -21.32 13.46
C ASP A 293 17.85 -21.77 14.67
N GLU A 294 17.67 -20.91 15.69
CA GLU A 294 16.95 -21.30 16.91
C GLU A 294 15.42 -21.08 16.82
N ALA A 295 14.98 -20.13 15.99
CA ALA A 295 13.55 -19.86 15.79
C ALA A 295 12.82 -20.97 14.99
N SER A 296 13.54 -21.75 14.17
CA SER A 296 12.95 -22.83 13.37
C SER A 296 12.64 -24.10 14.17
N ARG A 297 13.20 -24.27 15.37
CA ARG A 297 13.01 -25.49 16.18
C ARG A 297 11.76 -25.46 17.06
N LEU A 298 11.16 -24.29 17.31
CA LEU A 298 10.01 -24.14 18.22
C LEU A 298 8.64 -24.23 17.55
N SER A 299 8.56 -24.35 16.21
CA SER A 299 7.29 -24.42 15.47
C SER A 299 6.72 -25.84 15.29
N ALA A 300 7.41 -26.88 15.77
CA ALA A 300 7.05 -28.29 15.50
C ALA A 300 6.08 -28.93 16.51
N ALA A 301 5.40 -28.18 17.36
CA ALA A 301 4.46 -28.75 18.32
C ALA A 301 3.17 -27.92 18.43
N ARG A 302 2.17 -28.23 17.59
CA ARG A 302 0.75 -28.01 17.89
C ARG A 302 -0.18 -28.65 16.85
N ASP A 303 -0.62 -29.87 17.14
CA ASP A 303 -1.88 -30.41 16.61
C ASP A 303 -3.01 -30.05 17.58
N GLY A 304 -4.07 -29.43 17.05
CA GLY A 304 -5.26 -29.05 17.81
C GLY A 304 -6.25 -28.31 16.92
N GLN A 305 -7.02 -29.06 16.12
CA GLN A 305 -8.13 -28.57 15.31
C GLN A 305 -9.18 -27.87 16.18
N ALA A 306 -9.43 -26.58 15.91
CA ALA A 306 -10.63 -25.88 16.34
C ALA A 306 -11.53 -25.67 15.12
N ALA A 307 -12.74 -26.24 15.16
CA ALA A 307 -13.76 -26.06 14.15
C ALA A 307 -14.35 -24.63 14.22
N TYR A 308 -14.39 -23.93 13.09
CA TYR A 308 -15.06 -22.64 12.96
C TYR A 308 -16.58 -22.83 12.80
N PRO A 309 -17.44 -22.05 13.48
CA PRO A 309 -18.88 -22.08 13.26
C PRO A 309 -19.28 -21.35 11.96
N PRO A 310 -20.46 -21.65 11.40
CA PRO A 310 -20.90 -21.13 10.12
C PRO A 310 -21.33 -19.66 10.17
N THR A 311 -21.02 -18.98 9.07
CA THR A 311 -21.39 -17.63 8.60
C THR A 311 -22.56 -16.93 9.31
N PHE A 312 -22.21 -15.84 9.99
CA PHE A 312 -23.13 -14.79 10.44
C PHE A 312 -23.41 -13.84 9.27
N ASN A 313 -24.65 -13.84 8.75
CA ASN A 313 -25.12 -12.80 7.82
C ASN A 313 -25.33 -11.50 8.61
N ALA A 314 -24.27 -10.69 8.73
CA ALA A 314 -24.35 -9.35 9.27
C ALA A 314 -24.83 -8.36 8.19
N PRO A 315 -25.84 -7.49 8.47
CA PRO A 315 -26.15 -6.37 7.60
C PRO A 315 -24.93 -5.43 7.48
N SER A 316 -24.66 -4.94 6.27
CA SER A 316 -23.49 -4.12 5.94
C SER A 316 -23.38 -2.90 6.89
N PRO A 317 -22.36 -2.81 7.77
CA PRO A 317 -22.34 -1.83 8.87
C PRO A 317 -21.79 -0.46 8.45
N PHE A 318 -21.61 -0.19 7.16
CA PHE A 318 -20.97 1.03 6.68
C PHE A 318 -21.93 2.23 6.66
N ARG A 319 -22.34 2.71 7.84
CA ARG A 319 -22.87 4.07 7.97
C ARG A 319 -21.71 5.05 7.78
N MET A 320 -21.72 5.81 6.67
CA MET A 320 -20.87 7.00 6.50
C MET A 320 -21.10 7.93 7.69
N SER A 321 -20.21 7.90 8.67
CA SER A 321 -20.46 8.46 10.01
C SER A 321 -20.25 9.97 10.08
N SER A 322 -19.80 10.60 8.99
CA SER A 322 -19.56 12.04 8.91
C SER A 322 -20.61 12.74 8.04
N PRO A 323 -21.39 13.69 8.59
CA PRO A 323 -22.31 14.52 7.80
C PRO A 323 -21.63 15.25 6.62
N LEU A 324 -20.36 15.61 6.78
CA LEU A 324 -19.56 16.27 5.74
C LEU A 324 -19.28 15.33 4.56
N LEU A 325 -18.93 14.07 4.84
CA LEU A 325 -18.71 13.07 3.80
C LEU A 325 -20.03 12.71 3.10
N SER A 326 -21.14 12.65 3.83
CA SER A 326 -22.46 12.42 3.22
C SER A 326 -22.83 13.54 2.24
N LYS A 327 -22.64 14.81 2.63
CA LYS A 327 -22.89 15.94 1.72
C LYS A 327 -21.99 15.88 0.48
N LEU A 328 -20.71 15.60 0.69
CA LEU A 328 -19.74 15.47 -0.39
C LEU A 328 -20.12 14.32 -1.35
N ALA A 329 -20.59 13.18 -0.82
CA ALA A 329 -21.10 12.06 -1.61
C ALA A 329 -22.26 12.51 -2.52
N THR A 330 -23.24 13.22 -1.95
CA THR A 330 -24.40 13.75 -2.68
C THR A 330 -23.98 14.72 -3.78
N ASP A 331 -23.04 15.63 -3.49
CA ASP A 331 -22.55 16.61 -4.46
C ASP A 331 -21.79 15.96 -5.63
N VAL A 332 -20.94 14.97 -5.33
CA VAL A 332 -20.20 14.20 -6.35
C VAL A 332 -21.13 13.33 -7.18
N LEU A 333 -22.11 12.68 -6.56
CA LEU A 333 -23.11 11.90 -7.27
C LEU A 333 -23.97 12.77 -8.18
N LYS A 334 -24.37 13.95 -7.72
CA LYS A 334 -25.11 14.93 -8.53
C LYS A 334 -24.30 15.38 -9.75
N GLU A 335 -23.01 15.65 -9.59
CA GLU A 335 -22.10 15.95 -10.71
C GLU A 335 -22.08 14.79 -11.72
N LEU A 336 -21.82 13.56 -11.28
CA LEU A 336 -21.73 12.39 -12.16
C LEU A 336 -23.04 12.12 -12.89
N ARG A 337 -24.19 12.18 -12.19
CA ARG A 337 -25.53 12.03 -12.79
C ARG A 337 -25.80 13.12 -13.83
N THR A 338 -25.47 14.37 -13.51
CA THR A 338 -25.65 15.50 -14.45
C THR A 338 -24.85 15.29 -15.73
N ARG A 339 -23.58 14.89 -15.61
CA ARG A 339 -22.72 14.62 -16.78
C ARG A 339 -23.21 13.42 -17.59
N SER A 340 -23.66 12.37 -16.92
CA SER A 340 -24.27 11.19 -17.54
C SER A 340 -25.53 11.55 -18.34
N CYS A 341 -26.46 12.33 -17.76
CA CYS A 341 -27.66 12.80 -18.44
C CYS A 341 -27.36 13.66 -19.68
N LEU A 342 -26.22 14.36 -19.68
CA LEU A 342 -25.76 15.15 -20.83
C LEU A 342 -24.95 14.32 -21.85
N GLY A 343 -24.72 13.03 -21.62
CA GLY A 343 -23.86 12.19 -22.45
C GLY A 343 -22.40 12.65 -22.45
N MET A 344 -21.94 13.28 -21.36
CA MET A 344 -20.61 13.88 -21.25
C MET A 344 -19.73 13.16 -20.22
N LYS A 345 -18.42 13.15 -20.47
CA LYS A 345 -17.43 12.71 -19.48
C LYS A 345 -17.35 13.69 -18.30
N PRO A 346 -16.85 13.27 -17.13
CA PRO A 346 -16.55 14.16 -16.02
C PRO A 346 -15.68 15.35 -16.46
N ARG A 347 -15.94 16.51 -15.86
CA ARG A 347 -15.25 17.77 -16.19
C ARG A 347 -13.73 17.64 -15.97
N HIS A 348 -12.96 18.48 -16.64
CA HIS A 348 -11.52 18.59 -16.41
C HIS A 348 -11.28 19.26 -15.06
N TYR A 349 -10.32 18.76 -14.30
CA TYR A 349 -9.88 19.35 -13.04
C TYR A 349 -9.05 20.63 -13.32
N ALA A 350 -9.73 21.67 -13.81
CA ALA A 350 -9.16 22.96 -14.17
C ALA A 350 -10.22 24.05 -14.07
N LYS A 351 -9.81 25.26 -13.71
CA LYS A 351 -10.72 26.40 -13.56
C LYS A 351 -11.14 26.92 -14.94
N CYS A 352 -12.42 27.21 -15.12
CA CYS A 352 -12.94 27.83 -16.33
C CYS A 352 -12.34 29.22 -16.51
N LYS A 353 -11.88 29.56 -17.73
CA LYS A 353 -11.32 30.90 -18.04
C LYS A 353 -12.32 32.04 -17.84
N ARG A 354 -13.62 31.75 -17.97
CA ARG A 354 -14.70 32.72 -17.74
C ARG A 354 -15.17 32.74 -16.29
N GLU A 355 -14.64 31.86 -15.44
CA GLU A 355 -14.98 31.75 -14.03
C GLU A 355 -16.50 31.85 -13.78
N ASN A 356 -16.92 32.72 -12.87
CA ASN A 356 -18.32 32.91 -12.48
C ASN A 356 -19.19 33.53 -13.60
N TRP A 357 -18.61 33.97 -14.71
CA TRP A 357 -19.33 34.57 -15.85
C TRP A 357 -19.71 33.50 -16.88
N CYS A 358 -19.28 32.26 -16.69
CA CYS A 358 -19.71 31.15 -17.52
C CYS A 358 -21.12 30.69 -17.11
N THR A 359 -22.10 30.91 -17.97
CA THR A 359 -23.48 30.45 -17.76
C THR A 359 -23.76 29.09 -18.43
N SER A 360 -22.76 28.47 -19.04
CA SER A 360 -22.93 27.20 -19.74
C SER A 360 -23.08 26.04 -18.76
N ALA A 361 -24.27 25.42 -18.74
CA ALA A 361 -24.54 24.22 -17.97
C ALA A 361 -23.69 23.00 -18.42
N SER A 362 -23.17 23.02 -19.65
CA SER A 362 -22.32 21.96 -20.21
C SER A 362 -20.82 22.25 -20.09
N CYS A 363 -20.42 23.34 -19.42
CA CYS A 363 -19.02 23.71 -19.24
C CYS A 363 -18.19 22.54 -18.71
N SER A 364 -17.07 22.22 -19.36
CA SER A 364 -16.19 21.11 -18.98
C SER A 364 -15.17 21.46 -17.89
N TYR A 365 -15.37 22.55 -17.15
CA TYR A 365 -14.42 23.10 -16.17
C TYR A 365 -15.13 23.54 -14.89
N GLY A 366 -14.38 23.77 -13.81
CA GLY A 366 -14.92 24.26 -12.53
C GLY A 366 -14.94 25.79 -12.44
N HIS A 367 -15.95 26.35 -11.78
CA HIS A 367 -16.08 27.81 -11.59
C HIS A 367 -15.63 28.25 -10.19
N THR A 368 -15.88 27.43 -9.17
CA THR A 368 -15.52 27.70 -7.77
C THR A 368 -14.47 26.70 -7.26
N LYS A 369 -13.90 26.96 -6.09
CA LYS A 369 -12.95 26.03 -5.44
C LYS A 369 -13.65 24.74 -5.02
N GLU A 370 -14.87 24.88 -4.53
CA GLU A 370 -15.74 23.78 -4.12
C GLU A 370 -16.11 22.91 -5.31
N GLU A 371 -16.48 23.52 -6.45
CA GLU A 371 -16.71 22.79 -7.70
C GLU A 371 -15.46 22.06 -8.16
N LEU A 372 -14.28 22.68 -8.13
CA LEU A 372 -13.04 22.00 -8.49
C LEU A 372 -12.79 20.77 -7.63
N LYS A 373 -13.04 20.86 -6.31
CA LYS A 373 -12.94 19.69 -5.42
C LYS A 373 -13.89 18.57 -5.86
N ILE A 374 -15.16 18.89 -6.12
CA ILE A 374 -16.17 17.91 -6.57
C ILE A 374 -15.77 17.28 -7.91
N ILE A 375 -15.33 18.10 -8.88
CA ILE A 375 -14.88 17.64 -10.20
C ILE A 375 -13.66 16.73 -10.07
N GLY A 376 -12.67 17.11 -9.25
CA GLY A 376 -11.48 16.31 -9.02
C GLY A 376 -11.83 14.94 -8.47
N ILE A 377 -12.73 14.88 -7.48
CA ILE A 377 -13.20 13.63 -6.89
C ILE A 377 -13.97 12.80 -7.92
N ALA A 378 -14.93 13.40 -8.64
CA ALA A 378 -15.67 12.73 -9.71
C ALA A 378 -14.75 12.16 -10.80
N ARG A 379 -13.69 12.89 -11.15
CA ARG A 379 -12.69 12.46 -12.14
C ARG A 379 -11.79 11.34 -11.61
N ALA A 380 -11.37 11.42 -10.35
CA ALA A 380 -10.63 10.35 -9.67
C ALA A 380 -11.44 9.05 -9.59
N ILE A 381 -12.75 9.14 -9.30
CA ILE A 381 -13.65 7.98 -9.33
C ILE A 381 -13.74 7.42 -10.75
N ALA A 382 -14.01 8.28 -11.73
CA ALA A 382 -14.27 7.87 -13.11
C ALA A 382 -13.06 7.27 -13.82
N ARG A 383 -11.85 7.72 -13.47
CA ARG A 383 -10.59 7.22 -14.03
C ARG A 383 -9.95 6.16 -13.13
N GLY A 384 -10.53 5.91 -11.96
CA GLY A 384 -9.99 5.01 -10.93
C GLY A 384 -8.58 5.40 -10.49
N GLY A 385 -7.80 4.38 -10.11
CA GLY A 385 -6.40 4.53 -9.69
C GLY A 385 -5.45 5.12 -10.73
N MET A 386 -5.90 5.39 -11.97
CA MET A 386 -5.04 5.94 -13.03
C MET A 386 -4.92 7.47 -13.00
N TRP A 387 -5.89 8.19 -12.43
CA TRP A 387 -5.87 9.65 -12.44
C TRP A 387 -4.71 10.19 -11.63
N LYS A 388 -3.85 11.02 -12.23
CA LYS A 388 -2.69 11.67 -11.61
C LYS A 388 -1.77 10.69 -10.87
N THR A 389 -1.59 9.49 -11.41
CA THR A 389 -0.71 8.46 -10.83
C THR A 389 0.64 8.41 -11.51
N SER A 390 0.67 8.46 -12.84
CA SER A 390 1.91 8.52 -13.63
C SER A 390 2.22 9.93 -14.09
N VAL A 391 3.52 10.21 -14.23
CA VAL A 391 4.04 11.49 -14.76
C VAL A 391 3.68 11.62 -16.23
N CYS A 392 3.32 12.83 -16.67
CA CYS A 392 3.00 13.10 -18.07
C CYS A 392 4.27 13.08 -18.94
N ASP A 393 4.27 12.21 -19.95
CA ASP A 393 5.28 12.11 -21.00
C ASP A 393 5.45 13.40 -21.83
N LYS A 394 4.38 14.21 -21.92
CA LYS A 394 4.37 15.49 -22.63
C LYS A 394 4.74 16.68 -21.76
N SER A 395 5.05 16.50 -20.47
CA SER A 395 5.49 17.59 -19.59
C SER A 395 6.85 18.14 -20.06
N PRO A 396 7.08 19.47 -20.10
CA PRO A 396 6.19 20.57 -19.67
C PRO A 396 5.28 21.13 -20.79
N LYS A 397 5.35 20.57 -22.02
CA LYS A 397 4.62 21.05 -23.21
C LYS A 397 3.24 20.41 -23.38
N CYS A 398 2.69 19.83 -22.33
CA CYS A 398 1.42 19.11 -22.41
C CYS A 398 0.28 20.09 -22.73
N PRO A 399 -0.47 19.89 -23.83
CA PRO A 399 -1.51 20.83 -24.25
C PRO A 399 -2.70 20.91 -23.27
N TYR A 400 -2.86 19.90 -22.41
CA TYR A 400 -3.92 19.84 -21.41
C TYR A 400 -3.57 20.58 -20.11
N GLY A 401 -2.30 20.92 -19.88
CA GLY A 401 -1.83 21.58 -18.67
C GLY A 401 -2.36 20.92 -17.39
N ILE A 402 -2.84 21.72 -16.44
CA ILE A 402 -3.42 21.26 -15.17
C ILE A 402 -4.62 20.30 -15.34
N GLY A 403 -5.35 20.39 -16.45
CA GLY A 403 -6.48 19.53 -16.77
C GLY A 403 -6.11 18.14 -17.29
N CYS A 404 -4.81 17.85 -17.46
CA CYS A 404 -4.28 16.55 -17.85
C CYS A 404 -4.63 15.47 -16.81
N ASP A 405 -4.87 14.24 -17.25
CA ASP A 405 -5.06 13.11 -16.33
C ASP A 405 -3.75 12.57 -15.77
N TYR A 406 -2.61 12.99 -16.31
CA TYR A 406 -1.28 12.62 -15.82
C TYR A 406 -0.70 13.72 -14.92
N LEU A 407 0.22 13.31 -14.05
CA LEU A 407 0.85 14.18 -13.06
C LEU A 407 1.89 15.08 -13.72
N HIS A 408 1.84 16.37 -13.43
CA HIS A 408 2.82 17.36 -13.87
C HIS A 408 3.60 17.91 -12.65
N ASP A 409 4.71 18.61 -12.90
CA ASP A 409 5.55 19.16 -11.83
C ASP A 409 4.88 20.33 -11.08
N ASP A 410 3.97 21.05 -11.74
CA ASP A 410 3.19 22.16 -11.17
C ASP A 410 1.95 21.70 -10.39
N ASP A 411 1.63 20.40 -10.43
CA ASP A 411 0.52 19.85 -9.66
C ASP A 411 0.85 19.79 -8.16
N LYS A 412 -0.09 20.24 -7.32
CA LYS A 412 -0.01 20.11 -5.87
C LYS A 412 -0.32 18.67 -5.44
N ARG A 413 0.72 17.86 -5.25
CA ARG A 413 0.62 16.42 -4.92
C ARG A 413 -0.28 16.17 -3.71
N GLU A 414 -0.16 16.97 -2.66
CA GLU A 414 -0.95 16.83 -1.43
C GLU A 414 -2.45 17.01 -1.71
N THR A 415 -2.79 17.95 -2.60
CA THR A 415 -4.18 18.19 -3.01
C THR A 415 -4.72 17.02 -3.83
N ILE A 416 -3.91 16.46 -4.73
CA ILE A 416 -4.29 15.28 -5.52
C ILE A 416 -4.50 14.06 -4.62
N HIS A 417 -3.60 13.80 -3.67
CA HIS A 417 -3.75 12.72 -2.70
C HIS A 417 -5.01 12.89 -1.85
N ALA A 418 -5.30 14.11 -1.38
CA ALA A 418 -6.53 14.39 -0.64
C ALA A 418 -7.79 14.15 -1.50
N ILE A 419 -7.76 14.49 -2.80
CA ILE A 419 -8.87 14.21 -3.72
C ILE A 419 -9.07 12.71 -3.92
N LYS A 420 -7.98 11.96 -4.14
CA LYS A 420 -8.01 10.49 -4.28
C LYS A 420 -8.55 9.82 -3.02
N SER A 421 -8.07 10.22 -1.85
CA SER A 421 -8.56 9.71 -0.56
C SER A 421 -10.04 10.01 -0.35
N HIS A 422 -10.52 11.20 -0.71
CA HIS A 422 -11.97 11.44 -0.67
C HIS A 422 -12.71 10.53 -1.66
N ALA A 423 -12.23 10.35 -2.88
CA ALA A 423 -12.85 9.45 -3.86
C ALA A 423 -13.02 8.02 -3.32
N SER A 424 -11.97 7.45 -2.71
CA SER A 424 -12.02 6.09 -2.14
C SER A 424 -12.90 5.99 -0.90
N GLN A 425 -13.10 7.08 -0.16
CA GLN A 425 -14.05 7.14 0.97
C GLN A 425 -15.53 7.25 0.55
N LEU A 426 -15.81 7.68 -0.69
CA LEU A 426 -17.20 7.84 -1.18
C LEU A 426 -17.72 6.60 -1.91
N VAL A 427 -16.84 5.87 -2.58
CA VAL A 427 -17.20 4.79 -3.52
C VAL A 427 -16.84 3.43 -2.94
N ASP A 428 -17.80 2.50 -2.94
CA ASP A 428 -17.55 1.11 -2.57
C ASP A 428 -16.71 0.44 -3.67
N HIS A 429 -17.19 0.49 -4.91
CA HIS A 429 -16.48 -0.04 -6.06
C HIS A 429 -16.94 0.61 -7.38
N THR A 430 -16.08 0.45 -8.39
CA THR A 430 -16.38 0.78 -9.78
C THR A 430 -16.10 -0.43 -10.66
N TYR A 431 -16.85 -0.59 -11.74
CA TYR A 431 -16.64 -1.66 -12.73
C TYR A 431 -17.13 -1.20 -14.11
N VAL A 432 -16.56 -1.79 -15.16
CA VAL A 432 -16.92 -1.48 -16.55
C VAL A 432 -17.70 -2.65 -17.14
N THR A 433 -18.89 -2.37 -17.65
CA THR A 433 -19.74 -3.33 -18.37
C THR A 433 -20.36 -2.61 -19.57
N ASP A 434 -20.40 -3.27 -20.74
CA ASP A 434 -21.00 -2.72 -21.98
C ASP A 434 -20.47 -1.33 -22.39
N GLY A 435 -19.17 -1.08 -22.14
CA GLY A 435 -18.53 0.22 -22.45
C GLY A 435 -19.02 1.37 -21.56
N GLN A 436 -19.62 1.06 -20.41
CA GLN A 436 -20.05 2.03 -19.41
C GLN A 436 -19.40 1.74 -18.07
N LEU A 437 -19.03 2.79 -17.35
CA LEU A 437 -18.50 2.69 -15.99
C LEU A 437 -19.66 2.79 -15.01
N TYR A 438 -19.87 1.73 -14.25
CA TYR A 438 -20.78 1.67 -13.12
C TYR A 438 -20.03 2.02 -11.85
N ILE A 439 -20.62 2.90 -11.06
CA ILE A 439 -20.05 3.41 -9.81
C ILE A 439 -21.09 3.16 -8.72
N GLU A 440 -20.73 2.42 -7.68
CA GLU A 440 -21.56 2.18 -6.49
C GLU A 440 -20.95 2.88 -5.28
N PHE A 441 -21.72 3.78 -4.68
CA PHE A 441 -21.34 4.54 -3.50
C PHE A 441 -21.60 3.73 -2.22
N TYR A 442 -20.87 4.01 -1.13
CA TYR A 442 -21.11 3.33 0.15
C TYR A 442 -22.51 3.57 0.74
N ASN A 443 -23.21 4.61 0.28
CA ASN A 443 -24.60 4.86 0.66
C ASN A 443 -25.61 3.99 -0.13
N GLY A 444 -25.14 3.09 -1.00
CA GLY A 444 -25.95 2.21 -1.84
C GLY A 444 -26.46 2.85 -3.14
N GLU A 445 -26.18 4.13 -3.38
CA GLU A 445 -26.53 4.77 -4.64
C GLU A 445 -25.58 4.38 -5.76
N THR A 446 -26.14 4.22 -6.97
CA THR A 446 -25.37 3.91 -8.17
C THR A 446 -25.48 5.02 -9.21
N VAL A 447 -24.44 5.14 -10.04
CA VAL A 447 -24.44 5.98 -11.25
C VAL A 447 -23.64 5.30 -12.34
N THR A 448 -24.11 5.45 -13.57
CA THR A 448 -23.43 4.94 -14.75
C THR A 448 -22.96 6.10 -15.61
N ILE A 449 -21.71 6.08 -16.07
CA ILE A 449 -21.14 7.11 -16.94
C ILE A 449 -20.50 6.47 -18.18
N ALA A 450 -20.53 7.19 -19.30
CA ALA A 450 -19.83 6.75 -20.51
C ALA A 450 -18.30 6.84 -20.32
N THR A 451 -17.57 5.77 -20.66
CA THR A 451 -16.10 5.70 -20.52
C THR A 451 -15.32 6.50 -21.54
#